data_AF-A0A256GVH8-F1
#
_entry.id   AF-A0A256GVH8-F1
#
_cell.length_a   1.000
_cell.length_b   1.000
_cell.length_c   1.000
_cell.angle_alpha   90.00
_cell.angle_beta   90.00
_cell.angle_gamma   90.00
#
_symmetry.space_group_name_H-M   'P 1'
#
loop_
_entity.id
_entity.type
_entity.pdbx_description
1 polymer ?
#
loop_
_entity_poly.entity_id
_entity_poly.type
_entity_poly.pdbx_seq_one_letter_code
_entity_poly.pdbx_strand_id
1 'polypeptide(L)'
;MRGLVSRFLRARGGNLATMAALVSPIFLAVAAFSVDTSSLFLERRQLQSMADFAAVAGAASLSQANDAVLRQLRANGLDPVLMTGAYDPSVVNGKTDNKTRVWVEKGNYFPDKNRAVANRFVAGGTSPDAVRVRLARPGNLYFGQAFINRPALGATGMAATKAEAAFWIGSRLLSLNTDQSVLNGLLGGLLGTTLNLKLVDYNALAATDINLLGFLDKLAPKVGLTAGTYNQLLNTDVSVGMLANVLAEVVTNNPTAKAALGILGKDAVALATKLPVGKLWGSGRWRTPQ
;
A
#
# COMPACT_ATOMS: atom_id res chain seq x y z
N MET A 1 -13.48 -6.61 82.92
CA MET A 1 -12.17 -7.01 82.32
C MET A 1 -12.18 -8.35 81.58
N ARG A 2 -12.84 -9.41 82.05
CA ARG A 2 -12.83 -10.75 81.39
C ARG A 2 -13.32 -10.80 79.93
N GLY A 3 -14.31 -9.99 79.56
CA GLY A 3 -14.85 -9.97 78.18
C GLY A 3 -13.89 -9.41 77.12
N LEU A 4 -13.10 -8.39 77.47
CA LEU A 4 -12.12 -7.76 76.56
C LEU A 4 -10.95 -8.70 76.24
N VAL A 5 -10.48 -9.44 77.24
CA VAL A 5 -9.40 -10.44 77.07
C VAL A 5 -9.84 -11.59 76.15
N SER A 6 -11.09 -12.05 76.26
CA SER A 6 -11.63 -13.09 75.36
C SER A 6 -11.81 -12.61 73.91
N ARG A 7 -12.15 -11.33 73.68
CA ARG A 7 -12.23 -10.71 72.34
C ARG A 7 -10.85 -10.54 71.70
N PHE A 8 -9.83 -10.17 72.48
CA PHE A 8 -8.45 -10.07 72.00
C PHE A 8 -7.88 -11.44 71.61
N LEU A 9 -8.10 -12.47 72.44
CA LEU A 9 -7.66 -13.85 72.14
C LEU A 9 -8.43 -14.51 70.97
N ARG A 10 -9.65 -14.04 70.65
CA ARG A 10 -10.40 -14.46 69.44
C ARG A 10 -10.11 -13.60 68.21
N ALA A 11 -9.34 -12.52 68.33
CA ALA A 11 -9.05 -11.61 67.21
C ALA A 11 -8.01 -12.23 66.25
N ARG A 12 -8.46 -13.09 65.34
CA ARG A 12 -7.62 -13.65 64.25
C ARG A 12 -7.33 -12.66 63.10
N GLY A 13 -7.99 -11.50 63.08
CA GLY A 13 -7.83 -10.48 62.05
C GLY A 13 -6.47 -9.75 62.08
N GLY A 14 -5.82 -9.67 63.25
CA GLY A 14 -4.50 -9.02 63.39
C GLY A 14 -3.37 -9.81 62.74
N ASN A 15 -3.45 -11.15 62.77
CA ASN A 15 -2.41 -12.03 62.22
C ASN A 15 -2.39 -12.01 60.68
N LEU A 16 -3.55 -11.86 60.02
CA LEU A 16 -3.60 -11.72 58.57
C LEU A 16 -2.96 -10.41 58.11
N ALA A 17 -3.22 -9.31 58.81
CA ALA A 17 -2.63 -8.01 58.48
C ALA A 17 -1.10 -8.01 58.65
N THR A 18 -0.57 -8.62 59.72
CA THR A 18 0.89 -8.73 59.94
C THR A 18 1.54 -9.69 58.94
N MET A 19 0.94 -10.86 58.67
CA MET A 19 1.43 -11.79 57.63
C MET A 19 1.38 -11.16 56.24
N ALA A 20 0.30 -10.45 55.91
CA ALA A 20 0.18 -9.72 54.64
C ALA A 20 1.22 -8.60 54.54
N ALA A 21 1.45 -7.82 55.61
CA ALA A 21 2.48 -6.78 55.62
C ALA A 21 3.90 -7.35 55.45
N LEU A 22 4.18 -8.52 56.02
CA LEU A 22 5.48 -9.20 55.87
C LEU A 22 5.71 -9.78 54.47
N VAL A 23 4.67 -10.34 53.84
CA VAL A 23 4.81 -11.02 52.52
C VAL A 23 4.54 -10.08 51.34
N SER A 24 3.75 -9.03 51.53
CA SER A 24 3.42 -8.03 50.49
C SER A 24 4.65 -7.46 49.77
N PRO A 25 5.76 -7.08 50.44
CA PRO A 25 6.96 -6.62 49.76
C PRO A 25 7.52 -7.62 48.75
N ILE A 26 7.46 -8.92 49.05
CA ILE A 26 7.93 -9.98 48.15
C ILE A 26 7.02 -10.07 46.92
N PHE A 27 5.70 -10.07 47.12
CA PHE A 27 4.75 -10.05 46.01
C PHE A 27 4.88 -8.82 45.13
N LEU A 28 5.08 -7.64 45.74
CA LEU A 28 5.31 -6.40 45.01
C LEU A 28 6.61 -6.46 44.21
N ALA A 29 7.68 -7.02 44.75
CA ALA A 29 8.95 -7.22 44.04
C ALA A 29 8.78 -8.16 42.83
N VAL A 30 8.08 -9.28 42.99
CA VAL A 30 7.80 -10.21 41.89
C VAL A 30 6.89 -9.58 40.84
N ALA A 31 5.87 -8.83 41.24
CA ALA A 31 4.99 -8.11 40.33
C ALA A 31 5.75 -7.05 39.54
N ALA A 32 6.61 -6.27 40.21
CA ALA A 32 7.48 -5.28 39.58
C ALA A 32 8.39 -5.93 38.52
N PHE A 33 9.05 -7.05 38.86
CA PHE A 33 9.88 -7.81 37.94
C PHE A 33 9.08 -8.38 36.75
N SER A 34 7.87 -8.86 37.00
CA SER A 34 6.97 -9.37 35.97
C SER A 34 6.54 -8.28 34.99
N VAL A 35 6.20 -7.08 35.48
CA VAL A 35 5.85 -5.93 34.64
C VAL A 35 7.01 -5.53 33.74
N ASP A 36 8.22 -5.41 34.30
CA ASP A 36 9.42 -5.06 33.53
C ASP A 36 9.76 -6.10 32.46
N THR A 37 9.70 -7.39 32.79
CA THR A 37 9.98 -8.45 31.82
C THR A 37 8.92 -8.47 30.70
N SER A 38 7.66 -8.24 31.06
CA SER A 38 6.54 -8.20 30.11
C SER A 38 6.64 -6.98 29.18
N SER A 39 7.03 -5.81 29.70
CA SER A 39 7.24 -4.63 28.87
C SER A 39 8.39 -4.81 27.89
N LEU A 40 9.52 -5.38 28.35
CA LEU A 40 10.65 -5.68 27.46
C LEU A 40 10.27 -6.64 26.33
N PHE A 41 9.45 -7.66 26.63
CA PHE A 41 8.96 -8.59 25.60
C PHE A 41 8.06 -7.88 24.58
N LEU A 42 7.13 -7.03 25.05
CA LEU A 42 6.26 -6.24 24.18
C LEU A 42 7.07 -5.28 23.29
N GLU A 43 8.02 -4.56 23.87
CA GLU A 43 8.91 -3.65 23.13
C GLU A 43 9.72 -4.39 22.08
N ARG A 44 10.25 -5.58 22.41
CA ARG A 44 10.98 -6.41 21.44
C ARG A 44 10.07 -6.85 20.29
N ARG A 45 8.83 -7.24 20.56
CA ARG A 45 7.86 -7.64 19.53
C ARG A 45 7.50 -6.46 18.61
N GLN A 46 7.32 -5.27 19.17
CA GLN A 46 7.11 -4.05 18.38
C GLN A 46 8.34 -3.74 17.52
N LEU A 47 9.54 -3.83 18.08
CA LEU A 47 10.80 -3.65 17.35
C LEU A 47 10.94 -4.64 16.18
N GLN A 48 10.51 -5.88 16.37
CA GLN A 48 10.52 -6.90 15.32
C GLN A 48 9.59 -6.53 14.17
N SER A 49 8.35 -6.15 14.46
CA SER A 49 7.42 -5.68 13.42
C SER A 49 8.00 -4.51 12.63
N MET A 50 8.65 -3.56 13.31
CA MET A 50 9.30 -2.41 12.67
C MET A 50 10.49 -2.82 11.81
N ALA A 51 11.31 -3.76 12.26
CA ALA A 51 12.43 -4.29 11.49
C ALA A 51 11.96 -5.00 10.21
N ASP A 52 10.86 -5.76 10.30
CA ASP A 52 10.27 -6.46 9.16
C ASP A 52 9.73 -5.49 8.10
N PHE A 53 8.95 -4.47 8.51
CA PHE A 53 8.48 -3.43 7.58
C PHE A 53 9.63 -2.63 6.96
N ALA A 54 10.64 -2.29 7.77
CA ALA A 54 11.81 -1.59 7.26
C ALA A 54 12.59 -2.43 6.24
N ALA A 55 12.73 -3.73 6.48
CA ALA A 55 13.37 -4.64 5.54
C ALA A 55 12.58 -4.71 4.21
N VAL A 56 11.25 -4.80 4.26
CA VAL A 56 10.40 -4.75 3.06
C VAL A 56 10.58 -3.45 2.30
N ALA A 57 10.58 -2.30 2.99
CA ALA A 57 10.80 -1.00 2.36
C ALA A 57 12.21 -0.90 1.73
N GLY A 58 13.23 -1.43 2.40
CA GLY A 58 14.59 -1.49 1.87
C GLY A 58 14.71 -2.38 0.64
N ALA A 59 14.07 -3.55 0.65
CA ALA A 59 14.06 -4.50 -0.48
C ALA A 59 13.26 -3.97 -1.69
N ALA A 60 12.21 -3.18 -1.45
CA ALA A 60 11.47 -2.50 -2.52
C ALA A 60 12.29 -1.41 -3.24
N SER A 61 13.40 -0.96 -2.67
CA SER A 61 14.26 0.09 -3.23
C SER A 61 15.73 -0.19 -2.94
N LEU A 62 16.27 -1.29 -3.49
CA LEU A 62 17.65 -1.75 -3.24
C LEU A 62 18.75 -0.71 -3.52
N SER A 63 18.55 0.17 -4.50
CA SER A 63 19.48 1.26 -4.80
C SER A 63 19.55 2.32 -3.69
N GLN A 64 18.43 2.57 -3.01
CA GLN A 64 18.27 3.57 -1.93
C GLN A 64 17.82 2.92 -0.61
N ALA A 65 18.31 1.72 -0.32
CA ALA A 65 17.81 0.91 0.80
C ALA A 65 17.89 1.64 2.16
N ASN A 66 18.98 2.36 2.43
CA ASN A 66 19.16 3.11 3.68
C ASN A 66 18.09 4.21 3.84
N ASP A 67 17.83 4.97 2.78
CA ASP A 67 16.86 6.06 2.79
C ASP A 67 15.43 5.51 2.89
N ALA A 68 15.13 4.41 2.19
CA ALA A 68 13.84 3.73 2.27
C ALA A 68 13.57 3.18 3.68
N VAL A 69 14.58 2.55 4.30
CA VAL A 69 14.51 2.09 5.70
C VAL A 69 14.30 3.26 6.66
N LEU A 70 15.09 4.34 6.53
CA LEU A 70 14.97 5.50 7.40
C LEU A 70 13.58 6.16 7.29
N ARG A 71 13.08 6.35 6.06
CA ARG A 71 11.73 6.87 5.81
C ARG A 71 10.66 5.98 6.42
N GLN A 72 10.77 4.66 6.26
CA GLN A 72 9.81 3.71 6.82
C GLN A 72 9.81 3.74 8.35
N LEU A 73 10.98 3.75 9.00
CA LEU A 73 11.07 3.78 10.46
C LEU A 73 10.47 5.07 11.02
N ARG A 74 10.77 6.23 10.42
CA ARG A 74 10.19 7.53 10.83
C ARG A 74 8.68 7.58 10.62
N ALA A 75 8.18 7.03 9.51
CA ALA A 75 6.74 6.93 9.26
C ALA A 75 6.01 6.08 10.30
N ASN A 76 6.71 5.11 10.93
CA ASN A 76 6.20 4.31 12.05
C ASN A 76 6.47 4.95 13.42
N GLY A 77 6.85 6.23 13.48
CA GLY A 77 7.05 6.98 14.71
C GLY A 77 8.33 6.64 15.48
N LEU A 78 9.28 5.91 14.87
CA LEU A 78 10.61 5.77 15.45
C LEU A 78 11.41 7.04 15.19
N ASP A 79 11.55 7.87 16.21
CA ASP A 79 12.43 9.03 16.24
C ASP A 79 12.86 9.27 17.70
N PRO A 80 14.15 9.50 18.02
CA PRO A 80 15.33 9.55 17.14
C PRO A 80 15.84 8.19 16.64
N VAL A 81 16.22 8.15 15.36
CA VAL A 81 16.86 7.00 14.69
C VAL A 81 18.29 7.34 14.28
N LEU A 82 19.22 6.43 14.54
CA LEU A 82 20.63 6.55 14.16
C LEU A 82 21.03 5.39 13.25
N MET A 83 21.29 5.72 11.98
CA MET A 83 21.95 4.78 11.07
C MET A 83 23.39 4.55 11.56
N THR A 84 23.76 3.29 11.69
CA THR A 84 25.07 2.86 12.19
C THR A 84 25.76 2.03 11.12
N GLY A 85 27.10 2.06 11.09
CA GLY A 85 27.92 1.36 10.10
C GLY A 85 27.91 -0.17 10.27
N ALA A 86 28.96 -0.73 10.87
CA ALA A 86 29.03 -2.17 11.13
C ALA A 86 28.08 -2.58 12.27
N TYR A 87 27.44 -3.75 12.15
CA TYR A 87 26.52 -4.28 13.16
C TYR A 87 27.23 -4.53 14.49
N ASP A 88 26.81 -3.80 15.53
CA ASP A 88 27.23 -4.03 16.91
C ASP A 88 26.03 -3.75 17.85
N PRO A 89 25.35 -4.79 18.35
CA PRO A 89 24.22 -4.61 19.25
C PRO A 89 24.63 -4.13 20.65
N SER A 90 25.92 -4.25 21.04
CA SER A 90 26.38 -3.87 22.38
C SER A 90 26.34 -2.36 22.63
N VAL A 91 26.37 -1.56 21.55
CA VAL A 91 26.34 -0.08 21.61
C VAL A 91 25.09 0.50 22.27
N VAL A 92 24.04 -0.30 22.48
CA VAL A 92 22.79 0.12 23.11
C VAL A 92 22.67 -0.28 24.58
N ASN A 93 23.53 -1.17 25.08
CA ASN A 93 23.46 -1.65 26.45
C ASN A 93 23.78 -0.52 27.44
N GLY A 94 22.92 -0.31 28.45
CA GLY A 94 23.09 0.72 29.47
C GLY A 94 22.95 2.17 29.00
N LYS A 95 22.57 2.42 27.74
CA LYS A 95 22.36 3.79 27.22
C LYS A 95 21.03 4.37 27.72
N THR A 96 21.02 5.68 27.96
CA THR A 96 19.83 6.44 28.40
C THR A 96 19.22 7.31 27.31
N ASP A 97 19.82 7.37 26.12
CA ASP A 97 19.48 8.29 25.04
C ASP A 97 18.19 7.92 24.27
N ASN A 98 17.54 6.79 24.61
CA ASN A 98 16.33 6.27 23.96
C ASN A 98 16.39 6.19 22.43
N LYS A 99 17.59 6.23 21.84
CA LYS A 99 17.77 6.22 20.38
C LYS A 99 17.68 4.80 19.84
N THR A 100 17.03 4.64 18.69
CA THR A 100 17.03 3.37 17.95
C THR A 100 18.17 3.34 16.95
N ARG A 101 19.05 2.35 17.08
CA ARG A 101 20.24 2.17 16.25
C ARG A 101 19.90 1.17 15.17
N VAL A 102 20.28 1.48 13.95
CA VAL A 102 19.83 0.76 12.76
C VAL A 102 21.02 0.40 11.90
N TRP A 103 21.04 -0.85 11.46
CA TRP A 103 22.00 -1.36 10.50
C TRP A 103 21.24 -1.93 9.31
N VAL A 104 21.69 -1.55 8.12
CA VAL A 104 21.08 -1.99 6.86
C VAL A 104 22.15 -2.68 6.04
N GLU A 105 21.93 -3.95 5.75
CA GLU A 105 22.84 -4.78 4.98
C GLU A 105 22.12 -5.27 3.73
N LYS A 106 22.68 -4.96 2.56
CA LYS A 106 22.22 -5.49 1.27
C LYS A 106 22.90 -6.83 1.03
N GLY A 107 22.20 -7.77 0.40
CA GLY A 107 22.68 -9.13 0.22
C GLY A 107 21.89 -9.92 -0.82
N ASN A 108 22.23 -11.20 -0.95
CA ASN A 108 21.47 -12.17 -1.71
C ASN A 108 20.77 -13.17 -0.79
N TYR A 109 19.51 -13.51 -1.11
CA TYR A 109 18.71 -14.48 -0.38
C TYR A 109 18.50 -15.77 -1.19
N PHE A 110 18.87 -16.89 -0.56
CA PHE A 110 18.78 -18.22 -1.13
C PHE A 110 17.64 -19.00 -0.44
N PRO A 111 16.48 -19.22 -1.10
CA PRO A 111 15.32 -19.90 -0.52
C PRO A 111 15.47 -21.43 -0.49
N ASP A 112 16.68 -21.94 -0.23
CA ASP A 112 16.97 -23.37 -0.17
C ASP A 112 16.57 -23.96 1.19
N LYS A 113 15.69 -24.98 1.18
CA LYS A 113 15.26 -25.70 2.38
C LYS A 113 16.41 -26.44 3.05
N ASN A 114 17.39 -26.91 2.28
CA ASN A 114 18.55 -27.65 2.78
C ASN A 114 19.60 -26.73 3.42
N ARG A 115 19.50 -25.42 3.20
CA ARG A 115 20.36 -24.42 3.85
C ARG A 115 19.76 -23.99 5.18
N ALA A 116 20.57 -23.99 6.22
CA ALA A 116 20.21 -23.45 7.53
C ALA A 116 19.72 -22.00 7.39
N VAL A 117 18.68 -21.62 8.13
CA VAL A 117 18.02 -20.30 8.01
C VAL A 117 19.02 -19.15 8.13
N ALA A 118 19.99 -19.26 9.05
CA ALA A 118 21.03 -18.26 9.26
C ALA A 118 21.93 -18.03 8.03
N ASN A 119 22.09 -19.06 7.18
CA ASN A 119 22.95 -19.03 6.01
C ASN A 119 22.18 -18.67 4.72
N ARG A 120 20.85 -18.54 4.77
CA ARG A 120 20.06 -18.19 3.58
C ARG A 120 20.30 -16.78 3.08
N PHE A 121 20.77 -15.88 3.94
CA PHE A 121 21.19 -14.54 3.57
C PHE A 121 22.70 -14.44 3.54
N VAL A 122 23.24 -13.99 2.42
CA VAL A 122 24.67 -13.69 2.25
C VAL A 122 24.80 -12.18 2.03
N ALA A 123 25.51 -11.50 2.92
CA ALA A 123 25.71 -10.06 2.81
C ALA A 123 26.62 -9.72 1.61
N GLY A 124 26.36 -8.60 0.95
CA GLY A 124 27.08 -8.16 -0.23
C GLY A 124 26.56 -8.77 -1.54
N GLY A 125 27.46 -9.06 -2.47
CA GLY A 125 27.12 -9.54 -3.81
C GLY A 125 27.06 -8.43 -4.85
N THR A 126 27.29 -8.78 -6.11
CA THR A 126 27.30 -7.85 -7.25
C THR A 126 25.90 -7.40 -7.66
N SER A 127 24.86 -8.12 -7.27
CA SER A 127 23.46 -7.79 -7.54
C SER A 127 22.60 -8.22 -6.36
N PRO A 128 22.54 -7.41 -5.28
CA PRO A 128 21.77 -7.76 -4.10
C PRO A 128 20.28 -7.84 -4.46
N ASP A 129 19.62 -8.90 -4.02
CA ASP A 129 18.17 -9.13 -4.18
C ASP A 129 17.44 -9.03 -2.83
N ALA A 130 18.17 -8.79 -1.74
CA ALA A 130 17.62 -8.78 -0.40
C ALA A 130 18.23 -7.71 0.49
N VAL A 131 17.47 -7.31 1.50
CA VAL A 131 17.90 -6.38 2.54
C VAL A 131 17.63 -7.01 3.91
N ARG A 132 18.65 -6.98 4.77
CA ARG A 132 18.58 -7.31 6.19
C ARG A 132 18.67 -6.02 6.99
N VAL A 133 17.64 -5.74 7.79
CA VAL A 133 17.61 -4.60 8.70
C VAL A 133 17.71 -5.11 10.13
N ARG A 134 18.64 -4.54 10.88
CA ARG A 134 18.80 -4.83 12.30
C ARG A 134 18.52 -3.57 13.08
N LEU A 135 17.68 -3.68 14.08
CA LEU A 135 17.33 -2.61 15.00
C LEU A 135 17.83 -2.98 16.39
N ALA A 136 18.40 -2.02 17.11
CA ALA A 136 18.66 -2.17 18.53
C ALA A 136 18.34 -0.89 19.28
N ARG A 137 17.78 -1.02 20.47
CA ARG A 137 17.51 0.11 21.38
C ARG A 137 17.66 -0.30 22.84
N PRO A 138 17.90 0.65 23.76
CA PRO A 138 17.86 0.35 25.19
C PRO A 138 16.42 0.02 25.62
N GLY A 139 16.20 -1.14 26.24
CA GLY A 139 14.88 -1.54 26.74
C GLY A 139 14.43 -0.69 27.91
N ASN A 140 13.13 -0.45 28.06
CA ASN A 140 12.62 0.30 29.20
C ASN A 140 12.36 -0.63 30.40
N LEU A 141 12.82 -0.22 31.58
CA LEU A 141 12.55 -0.87 32.86
C LEU A 141 11.83 0.16 33.73
N TYR A 142 10.66 -0.19 34.27
CA TYR A 142 9.87 0.71 35.12
C TYR A 142 10.31 0.63 36.57
N PHE A 143 10.63 -0.57 37.07
CA PHE A 143 10.98 -0.78 38.48
C PHE A 143 12.44 -1.18 38.69
N GLY A 144 13.01 -1.98 37.78
CA GLY A 144 14.36 -2.54 37.86
C GLY A 144 15.48 -1.58 37.47
N GLN A 145 15.16 -0.41 36.89
CA GLN A 145 16.16 0.57 36.43
C GLN A 145 17.09 1.11 37.54
N ALA A 146 16.68 1.02 38.81
CA ALA A 146 17.50 1.42 39.96
C ALA A 146 18.55 0.36 40.35
N PHE A 147 18.40 -0.88 39.88
CA PHE A 147 19.22 -2.03 40.29
C PHE A 147 20.05 -2.63 39.16
N ILE A 148 19.57 -2.51 37.91
CA ILE A 148 20.24 -3.08 36.74
C ILE A 148 20.29 -2.06 35.59
N ASN A 149 21.34 -2.18 34.77
CA ASN A 149 21.42 -1.42 33.52
C ASN A 149 20.34 -1.87 32.54
N ARG A 150 19.82 -0.92 31.76
CA ARG A 150 18.84 -1.17 30.72
C ARG A 150 19.40 -2.16 29.68
N PRO A 151 18.76 -3.33 29.48
CA PRO A 151 19.27 -4.33 28.56
C PRO A 151 19.13 -3.85 27.10
N ALA A 152 19.97 -4.41 26.23
CA ALA A 152 19.86 -4.19 24.80
C ALA A 152 18.69 -4.99 24.22
N LEU A 153 17.67 -4.32 23.69
CA LEU A 153 16.65 -4.94 22.86
C LEU A 153 17.09 -4.91 21.41
N GLY A 154 17.00 -6.07 20.75
CA GLY A 154 17.39 -6.22 19.35
C GLY A 154 16.34 -6.98 18.55
N ALA A 155 16.17 -6.59 17.29
CA ALA A 155 15.33 -7.25 16.31
C ALA A 155 16.00 -7.27 14.94
N THR A 156 15.68 -8.27 14.12
CA THR A 156 16.24 -8.41 12.78
C THR A 156 15.12 -8.79 11.82
N GLY A 157 14.90 -7.94 10.81
CA GLY A 157 14.00 -8.18 9.70
C GLY A 157 14.78 -8.43 8.42
N MET A 158 14.20 -9.22 7.52
CA MET A 158 14.79 -9.53 6.23
C MET A 158 13.71 -9.64 5.18
N ALA A 159 13.95 -9.00 4.03
CA ALA A 159 13.09 -9.11 2.87
C ALA A 159 13.93 -9.32 1.63
N ALA A 160 13.42 -10.16 0.72
CA ALA A 160 14.00 -10.40 -0.58
C ALA A 160 12.99 -9.98 -1.65
N THR A 161 13.46 -9.34 -2.71
CA THR A 161 12.69 -9.09 -3.91
C THR A 161 13.03 -10.16 -4.94
N LYS A 162 11.99 -10.75 -5.53
CA LYS A 162 12.14 -11.56 -6.73
C LYS A 162 11.57 -10.77 -7.88
N ALA A 163 12.37 -10.57 -8.92
CA ALA A 163 11.88 -10.05 -10.19
C ALA A 163 11.04 -11.14 -10.88
N GLU A 164 9.82 -11.35 -10.40
CA GLU A 164 8.83 -12.13 -11.12
C GLU A 164 8.18 -11.18 -12.12
N ALA A 165 8.40 -11.45 -13.41
CA ALA A 165 7.80 -10.67 -14.49
C ALA A 165 6.28 -10.86 -14.44
N ALA A 166 5.58 -9.92 -13.82
CA ALA A 166 4.12 -9.85 -13.89
C ALA A 166 3.73 -9.24 -15.25
N PHE A 167 3.27 -10.08 -16.18
CA PHE A 167 2.64 -9.60 -17.41
C PHE A 167 1.24 -9.10 -17.07
N TRP A 168 1.11 -7.80 -16.93
CA TRP A 168 -0.20 -7.15 -16.87
C TRP A 168 -0.72 -6.98 -18.30
N ILE A 169 -1.69 -7.82 -18.68
CA ILE A 169 -2.59 -7.51 -19.81
C ILE A 169 -3.59 -6.47 -19.29
N GLY A 170 -3.10 -5.27 -19.01
CA GLY A 170 -3.95 -4.10 -18.91
C GLY A 170 -4.35 -3.69 -20.31
N SER A 171 -5.62 -3.33 -20.52
CA SER A 171 -6.09 -2.66 -21.73
C SER A 171 -5.50 -1.24 -21.82
N ARG A 172 -4.16 -1.12 -21.87
CA ARG A 172 -3.53 0.08 -22.38
C ARG A 172 -3.77 0.02 -23.87
N LEU A 173 -4.63 0.91 -24.35
CA LEU A 173 -4.74 1.21 -25.77
C LEU A 173 -3.30 1.39 -26.26
N LEU A 174 -2.93 0.52 -27.20
CA LEU A 174 -1.61 0.40 -27.78
C LEU A 174 -0.97 1.80 -27.92
N SER A 175 0.17 2.01 -27.27
CA SER A 175 1.00 3.19 -27.52
C SER A 175 1.41 3.10 -28.98
N LEU A 176 0.69 3.81 -29.84
CA LEU A 176 0.88 3.85 -31.28
C LEU A 176 2.24 4.46 -31.57
N ASN A 177 3.18 3.61 -31.99
CA ASN A 177 4.45 4.06 -32.54
C ASN A 177 4.16 4.62 -33.95
N THR A 178 4.54 5.87 -34.17
CA THR A 178 4.02 6.78 -35.20
C THR A 178 4.55 6.54 -36.61
N ASP A 179 5.44 5.58 -36.80
CA ASP A 179 6.13 5.40 -38.08
C ASP A 179 5.52 4.27 -38.92
N GLN A 180 4.67 3.43 -38.29
CA GLN A 180 3.96 2.33 -38.94
C GLN A 180 2.56 2.21 -38.33
N SER A 181 1.60 3.01 -38.81
CA SER A 181 0.21 2.94 -38.37
C SER A 181 -0.47 1.67 -38.89
N VAL A 182 -0.16 0.53 -38.26
CA VAL A 182 -0.79 -0.77 -38.53
C VAL A 182 -2.30 -0.71 -38.24
N LEU A 183 -2.72 0.18 -37.33
CA LEU A 183 -4.13 0.38 -36.99
C LEU A 183 -4.94 1.06 -38.11
N ASN A 184 -4.38 1.99 -38.88
CA ASN A 184 -5.11 2.58 -40.02
C ASN A 184 -5.37 1.52 -41.11
N GLY A 185 -4.42 0.61 -41.34
CA GLY A 185 -4.58 -0.53 -42.25
C GLY A 185 -5.60 -1.55 -41.75
N LEU A 186 -5.59 -1.85 -40.45
CA LEU A 186 -6.53 -2.79 -39.84
C LEU A 186 -7.96 -2.23 -39.77
N LEU A 187 -8.12 -0.98 -39.35
CA LEU A 187 -9.42 -0.30 -39.31
C LEU A 187 -9.92 -0.02 -40.71
N GLY A 188 -9.05 0.33 -41.65
CA GLY A 188 -9.44 0.51 -43.04
C GLY A 188 -9.83 -0.78 -43.76
N GLY A 189 -9.20 -1.90 -43.41
CA GLY A 189 -9.60 -3.22 -43.90
C GLY A 189 -10.92 -3.72 -43.30
N LEU A 190 -11.22 -3.37 -42.04
CA LEU A 190 -12.45 -3.77 -41.37
C LEU A 190 -13.64 -2.87 -41.72
N LEU A 191 -13.40 -1.58 -41.95
CA LEU A 191 -14.43 -0.58 -42.25
C LEU A 191 -14.60 -0.32 -43.75
N GLY A 192 -13.71 -0.83 -44.59
CA GLY A 192 -13.73 -0.60 -46.04
C GLY A 192 -13.36 0.82 -46.46
N THR A 193 -12.73 1.60 -45.56
CA THR A 193 -12.44 3.03 -45.77
C THR A 193 -10.98 3.36 -45.48
N THR A 194 -10.37 4.24 -46.27
CA THR A 194 -9.03 4.75 -45.97
C THR A 194 -9.10 5.86 -44.92
N LEU A 195 -8.88 5.50 -43.66
CA LEU A 195 -8.77 6.47 -42.56
C LEU A 195 -7.34 7.01 -42.46
N ASN A 196 -7.20 8.32 -42.64
CA ASN A 196 -5.91 9.02 -42.58
C ASN A 196 -5.88 9.99 -41.41
N LEU A 197 -6.08 9.46 -40.20
CA LEU A 197 -6.08 10.24 -38.96
C LEU A 197 -4.63 10.54 -38.55
N LYS A 198 -4.32 11.82 -38.33
CA LYS A 198 -2.99 12.29 -37.89
C LYS A 198 -2.87 12.21 -36.37
N LEU A 199 -1.63 12.16 -35.85
CA LEU A 199 -1.33 12.08 -34.41
C LEU A 199 -2.02 13.17 -33.57
N VAL A 200 -2.17 14.37 -34.13
CA VAL A 200 -2.86 15.51 -33.49
C VAL A 200 -4.34 15.20 -33.24
N ASP A 201 -4.97 14.43 -34.12
CA ASP A 201 -6.40 14.09 -34.07
C ASP A 201 -6.68 13.09 -32.92
N TYR A 202 -5.72 12.21 -32.62
CA TYR A 202 -5.81 11.25 -31.53
C TYR A 202 -5.58 11.88 -30.15
N ASN A 203 -4.59 12.77 -30.01
CA ASN A 203 -4.40 13.54 -28.78
C ASN A 203 -5.58 14.48 -28.51
N ALA A 204 -6.16 15.05 -29.56
CA ALA A 204 -7.40 15.83 -29.48
C ALA A 204 -8.57 14.99 -28.95
N LEU A 205 -8.77 13.77 -29.47
CA LEU A 205 -9.80 12.85 -28.97
C LEU A 205 -9.56 12.45 -27.50
N ALA A 206 -8.31 12.13 -27.14
CA ALA A 206 -7.95 11.71 -25.78
C ALA A 206 -8.05 12.84 -24.74
N ALA A 207 -7.88 14.09 -25.14
CA ALA A 207 -7.95 15.26 -24.27
C ALA A 207 -9.36 15.91 -24.23
N THR A 208 -10.35 15.36 -24.92
CA THR A 208 -11.69 15.95 -24.98
C THR A 208 -12.55 15.49 -23.80
N ASP A 209 -12.85 16.41 -22.88
CA ASP A 209 -13.85 16.21 -21.84
C ASP A 209 -15.27 16.26 -22.43
N ILE A 210 -16.02 15.17 -22.28
CA ILE A 210 -17.40 15.06 -22.79
C ILE A 210 -18.38 15.19 -21.62
N ASN A 211 -19.31 16.16 -21.72
CA ASN A 211 -20.40 16.28 -20.76
C ASN A 211 -21.40 15.15 -20.94
N LEU A 212 -21.43 14.24 -19.95
CA LEU A 212 -22.31 13.08 -19.91
C LEU A 212 -23.79 13.46 -20.02
N LEU A 213 -24.22 14.51 -19.32
CA LEU A 213 -25.63 14.89 -19.27
C LEU A 213 -26.09 15.41 -20.64
N GLY A 214 -25.28 16.27 -21.26
CA GLY A 214 -25.55 16.77 -22.61
C GLY A 214 -25.51 15.68 -23.68
N PHE A 215 -24.73 14.62 -23.47
CA PHE A 215 -24.72 13.45 -24.35
C PHE A 215 -26.01 12.63 -24.25
N LEU A 216 -26.47 12.34 -23.03
CA LEU A 216 -27.70 11.55 -22.84
C LEU A 216 -28.94 12.29 -23.34
N ASP A 217 -29.01 13.61 -23.16
CA ASP A 217 -30.09 14.46 -23.68
C ASP A 217 -30.19 14.43 -25.22
N LYS A 218 -29.06 14.29 -25.91
CA LYS A 218 -29.01 14.19 -27.38
C LYS A 218 -29.23 12.76 -27.89
N LEU A 219 -28.86 11.75 -27.09
CA LEU A 219 -29.04 10.34 -27.44
C LEU A 219 -30.50 9.88 -27.28
N ALA A 220 -31.16 10.26 -26.18
CA ALA A 220 -32.52 9.83 -25.83
C ALA A 220 -33.56 9.98 -26.96
N PRO A 221 -33.70 11.14 -27.64
CA PRO A 221 -34.67 11.29 -28.72
C PRO A 221 -34.32 10.45 -29.96
N LYS A 222 -33.04 10.16 -30.22
CA LYS A 222 -32.60 9.36 -31.39
C LYS A 222 -32.83 7.86 -31.23
N VAL A 223 -32.98 7.39 -29.99
CA VAL A 223 -33.35 6.01 -29.67
C VAL A 223 -34.86 5.86 -29.39
N GLY A 224 -35.65 6.90 -29.67
CA GLY A 224 -37.12 6.87 -29.51
C GLY A 224 -37.61 6.98 -28.06
N LEU A 225 -36.77 7.44 -27.13
CA LEU A 225 -37.12 7.62 -25.73
C LEU A 225 -37.43 9.10 -25.46
N THR A 226 -38.72 9.44 -25.36
CA THR A 226 -39.17 10.84 -25.23
C THR A 226 -39.32 11.33 -23.78
N ALA A 227 -39.41 10.43 -22.79
CA ALA A 227 -39.48 10.78 -21.37
C ALA A 227 -39.35 9.53 -20.45
N GLY A 228 -38.17 8.90 -20.39
CA GLY A 228 -37.92 7.71 -19.54
C GLY A 228 -36.69 7.88 -18.66
N THR A 229 -36.71 7.32 -17.44
CA THR A 229 -35.59 7.37 -16.48
C THR A 229 -34.27 6.93 -17.14
N TYR A 230 -33.18 7.66 -16.89
CA TYR A 230 -31.82 7.38 -17.39
C TYR A 230 -31.39 5.90 -17.29
N ASN A 231 -31.94 5.16 -16.32
CA ASN A 231 -31.73 3.72 -16.16
C ASN A 231 -32.24 2.87 -17.35
N GLN A 232 -33.31 3.27 -18.02
CA GLN A 232 -33.78 2.58 -19.23
C GLN A 232 -32.85 2.84 -20.41
N LEU A 233 -32.39 4.09 -20.58
CA LEU A 233 -31.45 4.46 -21.63
C LEU A 233 -30.09 3.73 -21.47
N LEU A 234 -29.62 3.55 -20.24
CA LEU A 234 -28.39 2.80 -19.93
C LEU A 234 -28.51 1.31 -20.30
N ASN A 235 -29.71 0.76 -20.36
CA ASN A 235 -29.95 -0.64 -20.72
C ASN A 235 -30.30 -0.83 -22.21
N THR A 236 -30.34 0.25 -23.00
CA THR A 236 -30.60 0.19 -24.44
C THR A 236 -29.33 -0.17 -25.20
N ASP A 237 -29.47 -1.11 -26.13
CA ASP A 237 -28.42 -1.49 -27.08
C ASP A 237 -28.34 -0.48 -28.23
N VAL A 238 -27.27 0.29 -28.28
CA VAL A 238 -27.04 1.33 -29.30
C VAL A 238 -25.83 0.96 -30.16
N SER A 239 -25.90 1.22 -31.47
CA SER A 239 -24.78 0.96 -32.37
C SER A 239 -23.62 1.94 -32.12
N VAL A 240 -22.39 1.45 -32.29
CA VAL A 240 -21.19 2.29 -32.12
C VAL A 240 -21.19 3.48 -33.08
N GLY A 241 -21.71 3.32 -34.30
CA GLY A 241 -21.87 4.42 -35.25
C GLY A 241 -22.84 5.51 -34.78
N MET A 242 -23.95 5.14 -34.13
CA MET A 242 -24.89 6.11 -33.55
C MET A 242 -24.27 6.84 -32.34
N LEU A 243 -23.51 6.14 -31.51
CA LEU A 243 -22.77 6.75 -30.39
C LEU A 243 -21.73 7.76 -30.89
N ALA A 244 -20.95 7.41 -31.92
CA ALA A 244 -19.96 8.31 -32.53
C ALA A 244 -20.60 9.58 -33.10
N ASN A 245 -21.74 9.45 -33.78
CA ASN A 245 -22.51 10.60 -34.28
C ASN A 245 -22.98 11.53 -33.17
N VAL A 246 -23.56 10.98 -32.09
CA VAL A 246 -24.04 11.80 -30.97
C VAL A 246 -22.87 12.45 -30.21
N LEU A 247 -21.75 11.75 -30.06
CA LEU A 247 -20.52 12.34 -29.50
C LEU A 247 -20.00 13.50 -30.35
N ALA A 248 -20.04 13.38 -31.69
CA ALA A 248 -19.66 14.48 -32.59
C ALA A 248 -20.55 15.72 -32.43
N GLU A 249 -21.82 15.55 -32.04
CA GLU A 249 -22.75 16.67 -31.79
C GLU A 249 -22.49 17.37 -30.45
N VAL A 250 -22.01 16.64 -29.45
CA VAL A 250 -21.75 17.15 -28.09
C VAL A 250 -20.37 17.81 -27.97
N VAL A 251 -19.40 17.33 -28.76
CA VAL A 251 -18.05 17.90 -28.79
C VAL A 251 -18.06 19.23 -29.54
N THR A 252 -18.19 20.34 -28.80
CA THR A 252 -18.15 21.71 -29.34
C THR A 252 -16.76 22.34 -29.25
N ASN A 253 -15.94 21.90 -28.30
CA ASN A 253 -14.68 22.57 -27.92
C ASN A 253 -13.45 22.00 -28.65
N ASN A 254 -13.64 21.04 -29.56
CA ASN A 254 -12.55 20.39 -30.28
C ASN A 254 -12.97 20.05 -31.73
N PRO A 255 -12.69 20.94 -32.71
CA PRO A 255 -13.12 20.79 -34.10
C PRO A 255 -12.56 19.53 -34.76
N THR A 256 -11.36 19.13 -34.37
CA THR A 256 -10.64 17.96 -34.89
C THR A 256 -11.27 16.66 -34.39
N ALA A 257 -11.56 16.58 -33.09
CA ALA A 257 -12.28 15.45 -32.51
C ALA A 257 -13.70 15.33 -33.09
N LYS A 258 -14.38 16.46 -33.30
CA LYS A 258 -15.69 16.52 -33.96
C LYS A 258 -15.65 16.00 -35.39
N ALA A 259 -14.63 16.35 -36.17
CA ALA A 259 -14.47 15.87 -37.54
C ALA A 259 -14.21 14.35 -37.58
N ALA A 260 -13.33 13.84 -36.71
CA ALA A 260 -13.01 12.42 -36.63
C ALA A 260 -14.21 11.57 -36.18
N LEU A 261 -14.90 11.98 -35.11
CA LEU A 261 -16.15 11.35 -34.64
C LEU A 261 -17.26 11.46 -35.69
N GLY A 262 -17.30 12.59 -36.40
CA GLY A 262 -18.21 12.81 -37.51
C GLY A 262 -17.98 11.79 -38.61
N ILE A 263 -16.74 11.53 -39.04
CA ILE A 263 -16.40 10.51 -40.05
C ILE A 263 -16.77 9.10 -39.55
N LEU A 264 -16.38 8.75 -38.33
CA LEU A 264 -16.73 7.46 -37.70
C LEU A 264 -18.25 7.23 -37.63
N GLY A 265 -19.02 8.29 -37.46
CA GLY A 265 -20.48 8.23 -37.44
C GLY A 265 -21.14 8.08 -38.81
N LYS A 266 -20.50 8.50 -39.92
CA LYS A 266 -21.07 8.35 -41.28
C LYS A 266 -21.08 6.90 -41.73
N ASP A 267 -20.10 6.12 -41.28
CA ASP A 267 -19.97 4.69 -41.58
C ASP A 267 -20.62 3.81 -40.51
N ALA A 268 -21.80 4.22 -40.03
CA ALA A 268 -22.56 3.50 -39.00
C ALA A 268 -22.95 2.07 -39.41
N VAL A 269 -22.88 1.74 -40.70
CA VAL A 269 -23.12 0.40 -41.25
C VAL A 269 -21.96 -0.56 -40.92
N ALA A 270 -20.71 -0.09 -40.98
CA ALA A 270 -19.54 -0.88 -40.60
C ALA A 270 -19.38 -1.01 -39.07
N LEU A 271 -20.01 -0.11 -38.32
CA LEU A 271 -20.03 -0.04 -36.86
C LEU A 271 -21.40 -0.43 -36.28
N ALA A 272 -22.03 -1.44 -36.88
CA ALA A 272 -23.35 -1.96 -36.49
C ALA A 272 -23.36 -2.72 -35.16
N THR A 273 -22.18 -3.02 -34.60
CA THR A 273 -22.06 -3.66 -33.28
C THR A 273 -22.84 -2.87 -32.25
N LYS A 274 -23.80 -3.54 -31.62
CA LYS A 274 -24.61 -2.95 -30.56
C LYS A 274 -23.91 -3.15 -29.22
N LEU A 275 -23.82 -2.07 -28.45
CA LEU A 275 -23.28 -2.11 -27.09
C LEU A 275 -24.31 -1.55 -26.12
N PRO A 276 -24.51 -2.20 -24.96
CA PRO A 276 -25.35 -1.66 -23.91
C PRO A 276 -24.66 -0.42 -23.35
N VAL A 277 -25.35 0.72 -23.41
CA VAL A 277 -24.79 2.03 -23.06
C VAL A 277 -24.18 1.99 -21.65
N GLY A 278 -24.82 1.32 -20.69
CA GLY A 278 -24.37 1.17 -19.30
C GLY A 278 -23.01 0.52 -19.11
N LYS A 279 -22.57 -0.39 -20.00
CA LYS A 279 -21.26 -1.05 -19.85
C LYS A 279 -20.08 -0.20 -20.31
N LEU A 280 -20.33 0.86 -21.07
CA LEU A 280 -19.30 1.79 -21.53
C LEU A 280 -18.88 2.77 -20.42
N TRP A 281 -19.75 3.00 -19.43
CA TRP A 281 -19.54 4.02 -18.40
C TRP A 281 -18.77 3.54 -17.17
N GLY A 282 -18.67 2.22 -16.95
CA GLY A 282 -17.96 1.62 -15.81
C GLY A 282 -16.42 1.67 -15.89
N SER A 283 -15.84 2.06 -17.03
CA SER A 283 -14.39 2.00 -17.28
C SER A 283 -13.69 3.36 -17.41
N GLY A 284 -14.40 4.48 -17.24
CA GLY A 284 -13.86 5.85 -17.37
C GLY A 284 -13.75 6.59 -16.03
N ARG A 285 -12.73 7.43 -15.87
CA ARG A 285 -12.66 8.40 -14.77
C ARG A 285 -13.61 9.55 -15.08
N TRP A 286 -14.71 9.66 -14.34
CA TRP A 286 -15.67 10.75 -14.49
C TRP A 286 -15.57 11.72 -13.32
N ARG A 287 -15.52 13.01 -13.63
CA ARG A 287 -15.70 14.09 -12.66
C ARG A 287 -17.19 14.44 -12.66
N THR A 288 -17.87 14.17 -11.56
CA THR A 288 -19.22 14.67 -11.34
C THR A 288 -19.16 16.20 -11.20
N PRO A 289 -20.02 16.97 -11.90
CA PRO A 289 -20.34 18.32 -11.46
C PRO A 289 -21.02 18.20 -10.09
N GLN A 290 -20.76 19.16 -9.21
CA GLN A 290 -21.49 19.26 -7.94
C GLN A 290 -23.00 19.41 -8.17
#